data_AF-A0A0M2JUD1-F1
#
_entry.id   AF-A0A0M2JUD1-F1
#
_cell.length_a   1.000
_cell.length_b   1.000
_cell.length_c   1.000
_cell.angle_alpha   90.00
_cell.angle_beta   90.00
_cell.angle_gamma   90.00
#
_symmetry.space_group_name_H-M   'P 1'
#
loop_
_entity.id
_entity.type
_entity.pdbx_description
1 polymer ?
#
loop_
_entity_poly.entity_id
_entity_poly.type
_entity_poly.pdbx_seq_one_letter_code
_entity_poly.pdbx_strand_id
1 'polypeptide(L)'
;TAWLHEPYADAPAGCAAPHGNAYLSTDAITAHLMACTEAGITAGFHVIGDAAVTAVVEALGVVVDQLGSVAVARCGHRLEHLEMVTDEQAAALGRWGVIASMQPAFDALWGGPHGMYAQRVGPTRASGMNNFALLASQGVPLAFGSDAPVTDLDPWSAVRAATAHRSAGSAVST
;
A
#
# COMPACT_ATOMS: atom_id res chain seq x y z
N THR A 1 -6.46 7.59 10.28
CA THR A 1 -5.17 8.28 10.49
C THR A 1 -4.16 8.02 9.39
N ALA A 2 -4.44 7.09 8.45
CA ALA A 2 -3.68 6.98 7.21
C ALA A 2 -3.46 8.37 6.57
N TRP A 3 -2.27 8.61 6.06
CA TRP A 3 -1.89 9.91 5.52
C TRP A 3 -2.38 10.06 4.07
N LEU A 4 -3.20 11.07 3.82
CA LEU A 4 -3.89 11.29 2.56
C LEU A 4 -3.50 12.63 1.91
N HIS A 5 -3.50 12.69 0.57
CA HIS A 5 -3.29 13.95 -0.16
C HIS A 5 -4.47 14.90 0.00
N GLU A 6 -5.69 14.35 -0.08
CA GLU A 6 -6.94 15.07 0.16
C GLU A 6 -7.52 14.74 1.54
N PRO A 7 -8.25 15.67 2.19
CA PRO A 7 -8.91 15.39 3.46
C PRO A 7 -9.76 14.11 3.43
N TYR A 8 -9.91 13.46 4.58
CA TYR A 8 -10.96 12.48 4.81
C TYR A 8 -12.33 13.08 4.47
N ALA A 9 -13.15 12.32 3.73
CA ALA A 9 -14.47 12.77 3.29
C ALA A 9 -15.44 12.97 4.46
N ASP A 10 -15.24 12.24 5.55
CA ASP A 10 -16.02 12.34 6.80
C ASP A 10 -15.34 13.20 7.87
N ALA A 11 -14.29 13.96 7.53
CA ALA A 11 -13.63 14.84 8.49
C ALA A 11 -14.60 15.92 9.00
N PRO A 12 -14.81 16.04 10.32
CA PRO A 12 -15.65 17.11 10.86
C PRO A 12 -15.01 18.48 10.64
N ALA A 13 -15.85 19.52 10.59
CA ALA A 13 -15.37 20.90 10.54
C ALA A 13 -14.43 21.19 11.73
N GLY A 14 -13.25 21.76 11.44
CA GLY A 14 -12.24 22.04 12.46
C GLY A 14 -11.41 20.84 12.91
N CYS A 15 -11.47 19.69 12.21
CA CYS A 15 -10.58 18.56 12.48
C CYS A 15 -9.10 19.00 12.43
N ALA A 16 -8.33 18.64 13.46
CA ALA A 16 -6.92 19.03 13.56
C ALA A 16 -6.00 18.29 12.57
N ALA A 17 -6.37 17.07 12.16
CA ALA A 17 -5.60 16.24 11.24
C ALA A 17 -6.51 15.68 10.13
N PRO A 18 -7.10 16.54 9.28
CA PRO A 18 -8.08 16.10 8.28
C PRO A 18 -7.45 15.25 7.18
N HIS A 19 -6.12 15.24 7.05
CA HIS A 19 -5.34 14.41 6.13
C HIS A 19 -4.73 13.17 6.79
N GLY A 20 -5.00 12.92 8.08
CA GLY A 20 -4.27 11.90 8.84
C GLY A 20 -2.86 12.34 9.25
N ASN A 21 -1.95 11.37 9.46
CA ASN A 21 -0.67 11.59 10.12
C ASN A 21 0.52 11.12 9.28
N ALA A 22 1.48 12.02 9.04
CA ALA A 22 2.83 11.65 8.59
C ALA A 22 3.71 11.35 9.81
N TYR A 23 4.08 10.09 10.01
CA TYR A 23 4.96 9.68 11.13
C TYR A 23 6.45 9.82 10.79
N LEU A 24 6.80 9.72 9.51
CA LEU A 24 8.16 9.84 8.99
C LEU A 24 8.15 10.85 7.83
N SER A 25 9.20 11.66 7.72
CA SER A 25 9.44 12.47 6.52
C SER A 25 10.00 11.62 5.38
N THR A 26 9.82 12.09 4.14
CA THR A 26 10.44 11.45 2.95
C THR A 26 11.96 11.32 3.09
N ASP A 27 12.64 12.30 3.69
CA ASP A 27 14.08 12.23 3.95
C ASP A 27 14.44 11.10 4.93
N ALA A 28 13.65 10.91 5.98
CA ALA A 28 13.86 9.83 6.94
C ALA A 28 13.60 8.45 6.32
N ILE A 29 12.58 8.34 5.47
CA ILE A 29 12.28 7.12 4.70
C ILE A 29 13.45 6.81 3.75
N THR A 30 13.93 7.80 3.00
CA THR A 30 15.06 7.67 2.08
C THR A 30 16.33 7.22 2.80
N ALA A 31 16.66 7.87 3.92
CA ALA A 31 17.84 7.53 4.71
C ALA A 31 17.77 6.09 5.25
N HIS A 32 16.59 5.64 5.70
CA HIS A 32 16.39 4.28 6.16
C HIS A 32 16.54 3.26 5.01
N LEU A 33 15.90 3.52 3.86
CA LEU A 33 16.01 2.67 2.68
C LEU A 33 17.45 2.55 2.20
N MET A 34 18.18 3.67 2.12
CA MET A 34 19.59 3.70 1.72
C MET A 34 20.43 2.80 2.63
N ALA A 35 20.34 3.01 3.95
CA ALA A 35 21.10 2.24 4.94
C ALA A 35 20.76 0.74 4.87
N CYS A 36 19.49 0.40 4.70
CA CYS A 36 19.05 -0.98 4.53
C CYS A 36 19.55 -1.60 3.22
N THR A 37 19.49 -0.88 2.10
CA THR A 37 19.99 -1.38 0.82
C THR A 37 21.50 -1.62 0.85
N GLU A 38 22.29 -0.68 1.40
CA GLU A 38 23.74 -0.83 1.54
C GLU A 38 24.13 -2.00 2.46
N ALA A 39 23.36 -2.21 3.54
CA ALA A 39 23.57 -3.31 4.47
C ALA A 39 23.03 -4.67 3.96
N GLY A 40 22.28 -4.70 2.85
CA GLY A 40 21.61 -5.90 2.36
C GLY A 40 20.49 -6.40 3.28
N ILE A 41 19.84 -5.50 4.03
CA ILE A 41 18.75 -5.79 4.97
C ILE A 41 17.41 -5.33 4.37
N THR A 42 16.38 -6.14 4.53
CA THR A 42 15.02 -5.78 4.10
C THR A 42 14.43 -4.67 5.00
N ALA A 43 14.21 -3.48 4.44
CA ALA A 43 13.34 -2.47 5.02
C ALA A 43 11.85 -2.84 4.86
N GLY A 44 11.03 -2.41 5.82
CA GLY A 44 9.58 -2.58 5.81
C GLY A 44 8.85 -1.31 6.29
N PHE A 45 7.78 -0.91 5.60
CA PHE A 45 6.98 0.26 5.97
C PHE A 45 5.49 -0.05 6.00
N HIS A 46 4.80 0.42 7.02
CA HIS A 46 3.34 0.44 7.08
C HIS A 46 2.80 1.60 6.25
N VAL A 47 2.08 1.32 5.15
CA VAL A 47 1.69 2.34 4.17
C VAL A 47 0.25 2.10 3.69
N ILE A 48 -0.69 2.97 4.08
CA ILE A 48 -2.11 2.83 3.71
C ILE A 48 -2.55 3.95 2.75
N GLY A 49 -2.43 5.21 3.17
CA GLY A 49 -2.97 6.35 2.43
C GLY A 49 -2.08 6.78 1.26
N ASP A 50 -2.68 7.43 0.27
CA ASP A 50 -2.03 7.84 -0.99
C ASP A 50 -0.85 8.81 -0.81
N ALA A 51 -0.89 9.69 0.20
CA ALA A 51 0.27 10.52 0.53
C ALA A 51 1.43 9.71 1.12
N ALA A 52 1.13 8.69 1.93
CA ALA A 52 2.17 7.78 2.45
C ALA A 52 2.78 6.93 1.32
N VAL A 53 1.96 6.44 0.38
CA VAL A 53 2.45 5.72 -0.82
C VAL A 53 3.35 6.61 -1.65
N THR A 54 2.95 7.87 -1.85
CA THR A 54 3.75 8.84 -2.60
C THR A 54 5.12 9.05 -1.94
N ALA A 55 5.16 9.31 -0.64
CA ALA A 55 6.41 9.54 0.08
C ALA A 55 7.38 8.34 0.01
N VAL A 56 6.87 7.10 0.15
CA VAL A 56 7.74 5.91 0.08
C VAL A 56 8.20 5.60 -1.35
N VAL A 57 7.36 5.84 -2.36
CA VAL A 57 7.74 5.65 -3.78
C VAL A 57 8.78 6.69 -4.21
N GLU A 58 8.63 7.95 -3.79
CA GLU A 58 9.64 8.99 -4.02
C GLU A 58 10.98 8.62 -3.37
N ALA A 59 10.96 8.19 -2.11
CA ALA A 59 12.15 7.77 -1.39
C ALA A 59 12.84 6.57 -2.08
N LEU A 60 12.08 5.55 -2.47
CA LEU A 60 12.59 4.41 -3.25
C LEU A 60 13.21 4.87 -4.57
N GLY A 61 12.58 5.82 -5.28
CA GLY A 61 13.12 6.40 -6.51
C GLY A 61 14.51 6.99 -6.31
N VAL A 62 14.71 7.77 -5.24
CA VAL A 62 16.02 8.32 -4.89
C VAL A 62 17.05 7.23 -4.61
N VAL A 63 16.69 6.17 -3.88
CA VAL A 63 17.61 5.05 -3.60
C VAL A 63 17.94 4.28 -4.88
N VAL A 64 16.96 4.05 -5.76
CA VAL A 64 17.16 3.41 -7.06
C VAL A 64 18.09 4.23 -7.95
N ASP A 65 17.93 5.55 -7.99
CA ASP A 65 18.80 6.43 -8.79
C ASP A 65 20.26 6.40 -8.31
N GLN A 66 20.48 6.21 -7.00
CA GLN A 66 21.83 6.20 -6.41
C GLN A 66 22.48 4.81 -6.42
N LEU A 67 21.74 3.75 -6.10
CA LEU A 67 22.29 2.40 -5.91
C LEU A 67 21.91 1.43 -7.04
N GLY A 68 20.98 1.80 -7.91
CA GLY A 68 20.45 0.98 -8.99
C GLY A 68 19.31 0.05 -8.56
N SER A 69 18.38 -0.20 -9.47
CA SER A 69 17.19 -1.02 -9.21
C SER A 69 17.52 -2.47 -8.81
N VAL A 70 18.63 -3.03 -9.31
CA VAL A 70 19.06 -4.40 -8.97
C VAL A 70 19.48 -4.51 -7.50
N ALA A 71 20.13 -3.48 -6.94
CA ALA A 71 20.52 -3.47 -5.53
C ALA A 71 19.28 -3.41 -4.63
N VAL A 72 18.33 -2.53 -4.98
CA VAL A 72 17.05 -2.39 -4.27
C VAL A 72 16.23 -3.69 -4.33
N ALA A 73 16.08 -4.27 -5.52
CA ALA A 73 15.33 -5.52 -5.71
C ALA A 73 15.93 -6.70 -4.92
N ARG A 74 17.26 -6.79 -4.84
CA ARG A 74 17.95 -7.84 -4.07
C ARG A 74 17.66 -7.78 -2.56
N CYS A 75 17.34 -6.61 -2.03
CA CYS A 75 17.02 -6.45 -0.61
C CYS A 75 15.59 -6.87 -0.28
N GLY A 76 14.72 -7.01 -1.27
CA GLY A 76 13.33 -7.44 -1.09
C GLY A 76 12.54 -6.52 -0.17
N HIS A 77 12.74 -5.20 -0.27
CA HIS A 77 11.99 -4.21 0.52
C HIS A 77 10.49 -4.44 0.42
N ARG A 78 9.79 -4.28 1.53
CA ARG A 78 8.36 -4.60 1.62
C ARG A 78 7.52 -3.42 2.08
N LEU A 79 6.35 -3.26 1.48
CA LEU A 79 5.35 -2.27 1.89
C LEU A 79 4.12 -3.02 2.41
N GLU A 80 3.74 -2.73 3.65
CA GLU A 80 2.57 -3.33 4.30
C GLU A 80 1.31 -2.54 3.94
N HIS A 81 0.22 -3.26 3.69
CA HIS A 81 -1.10 -2.79 3.25
C HIS A 81 -1.12 -2.29 1.81
N LEU A 82 -0.40 -1.20 1.53
CA LEU A 82 -0.25 -0.58 0.22
C LEU A 82 -1.61 -0.36 -0.49
N GLU A 83 -2.57 0.25 0.22
CA GLU A 83 -3.97 0.22 -0.20
C GLU A 83 -4.34 1.22 -1.29
N MET A 84 -3.60 2.33 -1.44
CA MET A 84 -3.95 3.43 -2.35
C MET A 84 -2.79 3.73 -3.33
N VAL A 85 -2.73 2.99 -4.43
CA VAL A 85 -1.61 3.04 -5.40
C VAL A 85 -2.10 3.48 -6.77
N THR A 86 -1.35 4.35 -7.44
CA THR A 86 -1.59 4.70 -8.86
C THR A 86 -0.93 3.69 -9.81
N ASP A 87 -1.35 3.68 -11.07
CA ASP A 87 -0.77 2.81 -12.10
C ASP A 87 0.74 3.05 -12.28
N GLU A 88 1.18 4.31 -12.23
CA GLU A 88 2.60 4.68 -12.36
C GLU A 88 3.43 4.19 -11.17
N GLN A 89 2.88 4.30 -9.96
CA GLN A 89 3.52 3.83 -8.74
C GLN A 89 3.61 2.30 -8.75
N ALA A 90 2.54 1.60 -9.13
CA ALA A 90 2.55 0.14 -9.27
C ALA A 90 3.60 -0.34 -10.29
N ALA A 91 3.68 0.33 -11.44
CA ALA A 91 4.69 0.05 -12.46
C ALA A 91 6.13 0.28 -11.95
N ALA A 92 6.35 1.35 -11.17
CA ALA A 92 7.65 1.63 -10.56
C ALA A 92 8.05 0.55 -9.55
N LEU A 93 7.14 0.22 -8.62
CA LEU A 93 7.37 -0.80 -7.59
C LEU A 93 7.70 -2.16 -8.21
N GLY A 94 7.01 -2.54 -9.29
CA GLY A 94 7.29 -3.78 -10.02
C GLY A 94 8.70 -3.79 -10.63
N ARG A 95 9.12 -2.69 -11.26
CA ARG A 95 10.48 -2.55 -11.81
C ARG A 95 11.58 -2.57 -10.74
N TRP A 96 11.27 -2.15 -9.52
CA TRP A 96 12.22 -2.08 -8.41
C TRP A 96 12.23 -3.35 -7.54
N GLY A 97 11.38 -4.33 -7.83
CA GLY A 97 11.30 -5.59 -7.08
C GLY A 97 10.81 -5.40 -5.64
N VAL A 98 10.01 -4.36 -5.38
CA VAL A 98 9.41 -4.11 -4.07
C VAL A 98 8.24 -5.08 -3.86
N ILE A 99 8.15 -5.66 -2.67
CA ILE A 99 7.11 -6.63 -2.30
C ILE A 99 5.94 -5.90 -1.67
N ALA A 100 4.71 -6.16 -2.14
CA ALA A 100 3.50 -5.69 -1.48
C ALA A 100 2.99 -6.78 -0.52
N SER A 101 3.01 -6.51 0.78
CA SER A 101 2.38 -7.37 1.78
C SER A 101 1.01 -6.84 2.15
N MET A 102 -0.04 -7.51 1.69
CA MET A 102 -1.41 -6.97 1.69
C MET A 102 -2.38 -7.87 2.44
N GLN A 103 -3.53 -7.32 2.84
CA GLN A 103 -4.52 -8.00 3.68
C GLN A 103 -5.88 -8.06 2.97
N PRO A 104 -6.15 -9.10 2.15
CA PRO A 104 -7.40 -9.22 1.40
C PRO A 104 -8.67 -9.10 2.25
N ALA A 105 -8.61 -9.54 3.51
CA ALA A 105 -9.74 -9.42 4.44
C ALA A 105 -10.19 -7.98 4.67
N PHE A 106 -9.30 -7.00 4.50
CA PHE A 106 -9.63 -5.58 4.66
C PHE A 106 -10.64 -5.12 3.59
N ASP A 107 -10.46 -5.50 2.32
CA ASP A 107 -11.46 -5.24 1.28
C ASP A 107 -12.77 -5.98 1.56
N ALA A 108 -12.71 -7.24 1.99
CA ALA A 108 -13.91 -8.02 2.31
C ALA A 108 -14.78 -7.37 3.41
N LEU A 109 -14.14 -6.81 4.45
CA LEU A 109 -14.78 -6.20 5.61
C LEU A 109 -15.14 -4.73 5.40
N TRP A 110 -14.27 -3.96 4.74
CA TRP A 110 -14.33 -2.49 4.73
C TRP A 110 -14.47 -1.88 3.33
N GLY A 111 -14.22 -2.65 2.29
CA GLY A 111 -14.38 -2.26 0.89
C GLY A 111 -15.85 -2.20 0.44
N GLY A 112 -16.01 -1.88 -0.85
CA GLY A 112 -17.32 -1.75 -1.50
C GLY A 112 -18.00 -0.37 -1.31
N PRO A 113 -19.06 -0.09 -2.10
CA PRO A 113 -19.64 1.25 -2.25
C PRO A 113 -20.31 1.80 -0.98
N HIS A 114 -20.62 0.93 -0.02
CA HIS A 114 -21.24 1.29 1.26
C HIS A 114 -20.37 0.94 2.47
N GLY A 115 -19.16 0.43 2.22
CA GLY A 115 -18.19 0.06 3.25
C GLY A 115 -17.55 1.25 3.93
N MET A 116 -16.74 0.97 4.94
CA MET A 116 -16.00 2.00 5.69
C MET A 116 -15.11 2.84 4.77
N TYR A 117 -14.44 2.25 3.77
CA TYR A 117 -13.58 3.00 2.86
C TYR A 117 -14.35 4.06 2.08
N ALA A 118 -15.51 3.73 1.52
CA ALA A 118 -16.35 4.69 0.83
C ALA A 118 -16.83 5.82 1.74
N GLN A 119 -17.07 5.55 3.02
CA GLN A 119 -17.43 6.58 4.01
C GLN A 119 -16.23 7.49 4.34
N ARG A 120 -15.04 6.91 4.52
CA ARG A 120 -13.83 7.62 4.94
C ARG A 120 -13.20 8.47 3.85
N VAL A 121 -13.08 7.94 2.63
CA VAL A 121 -12.38 8.63 1.53
C VAL A 121 -13.30 8.97 0.35
N GLY A 122 -14.60 8.66 0.46
CA GLY A 122 -15.53 8.84 -0.63
C GLY A 122 -15.50 7.68 -1.64
N PRO A 123 -16.60 7.44 -2.37
CA PRO A 123 -16.75 6.27 -3.23
C PRO A 123 -15.73 6.22 -4.38
N THR A 124 -15.36 7.38 -4.93
CA THR A 124 -14.40 7.47 -6.05
C THR A 124 -12.99 7.05 -5.65
N ARG A 125 -12.49 7.53 -4.50
CA ARG A 125 -11.16 7.11 -4.01
C ARG A 125 -11.19 5.67 -3.53
N ALA A 126 -12.26 5.26 -2.85
CA ALA A 126 -12.41 3.90 -2.33
C ALA A 126 -12.46 2.83 -3.44
N SER A 127 -12.98 3.13 -4.63
CA SER A 127 -13.10 2.12 -5.70
C SER A 127 -11.76 1.62 -6.23
N GLY A 128 -10.69 2.42 -6.11
CA GLY A 128 -9.33 2.06 -6.53
C GLY A 128 -8.49 1.43 -5.42
N MET A 129 -9.02 1.27 -4.21
CA MET A 129 -8.27 0.74 -3.08
C MET A 129 -8.06 -0.78 -3.20
N ASN A 130 -6.96 -1.27 -2.62
CA ASN A 130 -6.64 -2.70 -2.53
C ASN A 130 -6.60 -3.41 -3.90
N ASN A 131 -6.15 -2.70 -4.94
CA ASN A 131 -6.15 -3.23 -6.31
C ASN A 131 -5.04 -4.29 -6.53
N PHE A 132 -5.30 -5.53 -6.09
CA PHE A 132 -4.35 -6.63 -6.18
C PHE A 132 -4.01 -6.99 -7.63
N ALA A 133 -5.01 -6.95 -8.52
CA ALA A 133 -4.83 -7.23 -9.94
C ALA A 133 -3.83 -6.25 -10.59
N LEU A 134 -3.95 -4.95 -10.30
CA LEU A 134 -3.04 -3.93 -10.81
C LEU A 134 -1.61 -4.25 -10.40
N LEU A 135 -1.35 -4.41 -9.10
CA LEU A 135 -0.02 -4.70 -8.58
C LEU A 135 0.56 -5.99 -9.19
N ALA A 136 -0.21 -7.07 -9.23
CA ALA A 136 0.22 -8.32 -9.84
C ALA A 136 0.54 -8.16 -11.34
N SER A 137 -0.30 -7.43 -12.09
CA SER A 137 -0.10 -7.20 -13.53
C SER A 137 1.14 -6.36 -13.85
N GLN A 138 1.57 -5.50 -12.91
CA GLN A 138 2.79 -4.71 -13.01
C GLN A 138 4.04 -5.46 -12.53
N GLY A 139 3.90 -6.74 -12.14
CA GLY A 139 5.00 -7.58 -11.69
C GLY A 139 5.42 -7.34 -10.23
N VAL A 140 4.59 -6.67 -9.43
CA VAL A 140 4.82 -6.52 -7.98
C VAL A 140 4.55 -7.87 -7.29
N PRO A 141 5.52 -8.48 -6.59
CA PRO A 141 5.26 -9.68 -5.81
C PRO A 141 4.27 -9.41 -4.68
N LEU A 142 3.22 -10.22 -4.60
CA LEU A 142 2.19 -10.12 -3.56
C LEU A 142 2.41 -11.18 -2.47
N ALA A 143 2.38 -10.75 -1.20
CA ALA A 143 2.33 -11.62 -0.04
C ALA A 143 1.08 -11.30 0.79
N PHE A 144 0.18 -12.28 0.96
CA PHE A 144 -1.05 -12.06 1.73
C PHE A 144 -0.90 -12.44 3.21
N GLY A 145 -1.41 -11.58 4.08
CA GLY A 145 -1.48 -11.78 5.52
C GLY A 145 -2.80 -11.28 6.11
N SER A 146 -3.05 -11.55 7.39
CA SER A 146 -4.25 -11.10 8.10
C SER A 146 -4.04 -9.83 8.92
N ASP A 147 -2.79 -9.44 9.17
CA ASP A 147 -2.47 -8.43 10.20
C ASP A 147 -3.11 -8.78 11.56
N ALA A 148 -3.12 -10.07 11.92
CA ALA A 148 -3.71 -10.51 13.19
C ALA A 148 -3.09 -9.77 14.38
N PRO A 149 -3.92 -9.33 15.36
CA PRO A 149 -5.33 -9.67 15.53
C PRO A 149 -6.33 -8.68 14.88
N VAL A 150 -5.91 -7.80 13.96
CA VAL A 150 -6.82 -6.86 13.28
C VAL A 150 -7.88 -7.58 12.47
N THR A 151 -7.50 -8.63 11.74
CA THR A 151 -8.43 -9.62 11.19
C THR A 151 -8.08 -11.03 11.63
N ASP A 152 -9.04 -11.94 11.52
CA ASP A 152 -8.89 -13.33 11.96
C ASP A 152 -7.76 -14.04 11.22
N LEU A 153 -7.07 -14.95 11.92
CA LEU A 153 -6.09 -15.85 11.33
C LEU A 153 -6.79 -17.01 10.60
N ASP A 154 -7.49 -16.70 9.51
CA ASP A 154 -8.15 -17.66 8.63
C ASP A 154 -7.62 -17.53 7.19
N PRO A 155 -6.64 -18.38 6.79
CA PRO A 155 -6.01 -18.27 5.49
C PRO A 155 -6.98 -18.53 4.33
N TRP A 156 -8.02 -19.35 4.51
CA TRP A 156 -8.98 -19.63 3.44
C TRP A 156 -9.92 -18.46 3.20
N SER A 157 -10.28 -17.72 4.26
CA SER A 157 -11.01 -16.47 4.12
C SER A 157 -10.17 -15.40 3.42
N ALA A 158 -8.86 -15.33 3.70
CA ALA A 158 -7.95 -14.43 2.96
C ALA A 158 -7.85 -14.78 1.47
N VAL A 159 -7.71 -16.07 1.12
CA VAL A 159 -7.72 -16.51 -0.29
C VAL A 159 -9.04 -16.15 -0.97
N ARG A 160 -10.18 -16.44 -0.33
CA ARG A 160 -11.50 -16.09 -0.86
C ARG A 160 -11.61 -14.60 -1.12
N ALA A 161 -11.21 -13.77 -0.16
CA ALA A 161 -11.25 -12.31 -0.29
C ALA A 161 -10.35 -11.80 -1.43
N ALA A 162 -9.16 -12.40 -1.61
CA ALA A 162 -8.27 -12.04 -2.72
C ALA A 162 -8.86 -12.34 -4.10
N THR A 163 -9.67 -13.41 -4.20
CA THR A 163 -10.34 -13.82 -5.45
C THR A 163 -11.73 -13.19 -5.66
N ALA A 164 -12.34 -12.65 -4.60
CA ALA A 164 -13.70 -12.10 -4.61
C ALA A 164 -13.73 -10.64 -4.14
N HIS A 165 -12.84 -9.84 -4.72
CA HIS A 165 -12.69 -8.42 -4.39
C HIS A 165 -13.99 -7.63 -4.63
N ARG A 166 -14.27 -6.62 -3.80
CA ARG A 166 -15.50 -5.80 -3.88
C ARG A 166 -15.54 -4.92 -5.13
N SER A 167 -14.39 -4.45 -5.58
CA SER A 167 -14.22 -3.75 -6.85
C SER A 167 -13.93 -4.73 -8.00
N ALA A 168 -14.73 -4.64 -9.07
CA ALA A 168 -14.54 -5.45 -10.27
C ALA A 168 -13.17 -5.16 -10.92
N GLY A 169 -12.47 -6.22 -11.33
CA GLY A 169 -11.15 -6.11 -11.95
C GLY A 169 -9.97 -5.97 -10.99
N SER A 170 -10.19 -5.97 -9.67
CA SER A 170 -9.13 -5.81 -8.66
C SER A 170 -8.70 -7.12 -7.98
N ALA A 171 -9.39 -8.23 -8.24
CA ALA A 171 -9.05 -9.56 -7.70
C ALA A 171 -7.82 -10.19 -8.39
N VAL A 172 -7.08 -11.05 -7.68
CA VAL A 172 -5.86 -11.71 -8.24
C VAL A 172 -6.14 -12.78 -9.31
N SER A 173 -7.39 -13.19 -9.50
CA SER A 173 -7.81 -14.13 -10.55
C SER A 173 -9.11 -13.64 -11.15
N THR A 174 -9.19 -13.66 -12.49
CA THR A 174 -10.41 -13.49 -13.26
C THR A 174 -11.19 -14.78 -13.37
#